data_AF-A0A7U7B0H8-F1
#
_entry.id   AF-A0A7U7B0H8-F1
#
_cell.length_a   1.000
_cell.length_b   1.000
_cell.length_c   1.000
_cell.angle_alpha   90.00
_cell.angle_beta   90.00
_cell.angle_gamma   90.00
#
_symmetry.space_group_name_H-M   'P 1'
#
loop_
_entity.id
_entity.type
_entity.pdbx_description
1 polymer ?
#
loop_
_entity_poly.entity_id
_entity_poly.type
_entity_poly.pdbx_seq_one_letter_code
_entity_poly.pdbx_strand_id
1 'polypeptide(L)'
;MSKRCPRLIALPALLLALLVSAQAAAQSDPFALCSTQVARAEAEAGIPKGLLAAISAVESGRWDKERRAAMAWPWTVTSGSNGQFFASKAEAIAEVRRMKAQGIRNIDVGCMQINLHFHAEAFDSLDEAFDPATNASYAARFLGSLYQTHQDWMTAASHYHSATPELGARYRAKVLAAWNGEAAPRDPIGQETLQTADWTLVRPAFAKPADGATAKLASAPAIQPRALATAPNAVSPSRQPAKAQASAHIAPPPNDAARLEAKAFANAWREARLAEYKNRKTVRGGV
;
A
#
# COMPACT_ATOMS: atom_id res chain seq x y z
N MET A 1 2.36 -42.89 67.79
CA MET A 1 1.93 -41.52 67.43
C MET A 1 2.87 -40.97 66.37
N SER A 2 2.47 -40.85 65.10
CA SER A 2 3.30 -40.20 64.08
C SER A 2 2.42 -39.24 63.29
N LYS A 3 2.77 -37.94 63.34
CA LYS A 3 2.00 -36.81 62.82
C LYS A 3 2.13 -36.75 61.29
N ARG A 4 1.00 -36.61 60.57
CA ARG A 4 0.98 -36.34 59.12
C ARG A 4 1.24 -34.86 58.87
N CYS A 5 2.16 -34.56 57.94
CA CYS A 5 2.41 -33.22 57.40
C CYS A 5 1.55 -33.03 56.13
N PRO A 6 0.77 -31.95 55.98
CA PRO A 6 0.03 -31.70 54.74
C PRO A 6 1.01 -31.20 53.66
N ARG A 7 1.09 -31.92 52.54
CA ARG A 7 1.85 -31.50 51.36
C ARG A 7 1.16 -30.29 50.71
N LEU A 8 1.91 -29.21 50.57
CA LEU A 8 1.60 -28.04 49.74
C LEU A 8 1.51 -28.47 48.26
N ILE A 9 0.31 -28.75 47.76
CA ILE A 9 0.05 -29.03 46.33
C ILE A 9 -0.84 -27.91 45.75
N ALA A 10 -0.42 -26.65 45.90
CA ALA A 10 -1.19 -25.51 45.38
C ALA A 10 -0.36 -24.48 44.59
N LEU A 11 0.96 -24.68 44.43
CA LEU A 11 1.83 -23.73 43.69
C LEU A 11 2.08 -24.02 42.19
N PRO A 12 1.96 -25.24 41.62
CA PRO A 12 2.33 -25.42 40.21
C PRO A 12 1.24 -24.99 39.22
N ALA A 13 -0.02 -24.88 39.66
CA ALA A 13 -1.14 -24.51 38.78
C ALA A 13 -1.20 -23.00 38.45
N LEU A 14 -0.69 -22.14 39.35
CA LEU A 14 -0.72 -20.69 39.15
C LEU A 14 0.38 -20.19 38.20
N LEU A 15 1.51 -20.90 38.14
CA LEU A 15 2.62 -20.59 37.23
C LEU A 15 2.35 -21.00 35.77
N LEU A 16 1.49 -22.01 35.54
CA LEU A 16 1.13 -22.43 34.17
C LEU A 16 0.06 -21.53 33.52
N ALA A 17 -0.77 -20.85 34.33
CA ALA A 17 -1.78 -19.91 33.84
C ALA A 17 -1.21 -18.55 33.39
N LEU A 18 0.00 -18.19 33.83
CA LEU A 18 0.65 -16.91 33.49
C LEU A 18 1.47 -16.94 32.18
N LEU A 19 1.69 -18.12 31.59
CA LEU A 19 2.48 -18.26 30.34
C LEU A 19 1.64 -18.29 29.05
N VAL A 20 0.31 -18.33 29.14
CA VAL A 20 -0.60 -18.48 27.98
C VAL A 20 -1.12 -17.13 27.43
N SER A 21 -0.88 -16.01 28.11
CA SER A 21 -1.54 -14.73 27.77
C SER A 21 -0.72 -13.75 26.92
N ALA A 22 0.45 -14.14 26.38
CA ALA A 22 1.37 -13.19 25.74
C ALA A 22 1.42 -13.22 24.19
N GLN A 23 0.73 -14.15 23.51
CA GLN A 23 0.56 -14.03 22.04
C GLN A 23 -0.61 -13.10 21.68
N ALA A 24 -0.53 -11.84 22.09
CA ALA A 24 -1.17 -10.80 21.31
C ALA A 24 -0.42 -10.76 19.97
N ALA A 25 -1.02 -11.27 18.90
CA ALA A 25 -0.50 -11.12 17.55
C ALA A 25 -0.22 -9.63 17.33
N ALA A 26 1.05 -9.24 17.22
CA ALA A 26 1.43 -7.88 16.92
C ALA A 26 0.74 -7.50 15.60
N GLN A 27 -0.28 -6.63 15.67
CA GLN A 27 -0.88 -6.08 14.48
C GLN A 27 0.22 -5.30 13.77
N SER A 28 0.54 -5.71 12.54
CA SER A 28 1.55 -5.05 11.71
C SER A 28 1.15 -3.58 11.55
N ASP A 29 2.03 -2.65 11.91
CA ASP A 29 1.84 -1.22 11.67
C ASP A 29 1.52 -0.99 10.17
N PRO A 30 0.34 -0.48 9.81
CA PRO A 30 -0.03 -0.30 8.41
C PRO A 30 0.92 0.64 7.66
N PHE A 31 1.51 1.64 8.34
CA PHE A 31 2.53 2.50 7.74
C PHE A 31 3.81 1.72 7.41
N ALA A 32 4.19 0.76 8.26
CA ALA A 32 5.34 -0.12 8.03
C ALA A 32 5.10 -1.07 6.85
N LEU A 33 3.84 -1.49 6.62
CA LEU A 33 3.49 -2.37 5.49
C LEU A 33 3.84 -1.72 4.14
N CYS A 34 3.44 -0.46 3.92
CA CYS A 34 3.79 0.24 2.69
C CYS A 34 5.28 0.58 2.62
N SER A 35 5.84 1.23 3.65
CA SER A 35 7.22 1.71 3.61
C SER A 35 8.24 0.58 3.39
N THR A 36 8.02 -0.59 3.99
CA THR A 36 8.90 -1.77 3.81
C THR A 36 8.86 -2.27 2.37
N GLN A 37 7.67 -2.46 1.80
CA GLN A 37 7.55 -3.02 0.46
C GLN A 37 7.94 -2.03 -0.64
N VAL A 38 7.68 -0.73 -0.43
CA VAL A 38 8.13 0.33 -1.33
C VAL A 38 9.65 0.42 -1.35
N ALA A 39 10.31 0.43 -0.18
CA ALA A 39 11.77 0.45 -0.11
C ALA A 39 12.40 -0.79 -0.76
N ARG A 40 11.77 -1.96 -0.60
CA ARG A 40 12.20 -3.19 -1.26
C ARG A 40 12.07 -3.10 -2.78
N ALA A 41 10.90 -2.70 -3.29
CA ALA A 41 10.65 -2.59 -4.73
C ALA A 41 11.55 -1.54 -5.39
N GLU A 42 11.84 -0.44 -4.70
CA GLU A 42 12.77 0.60 -5.14
C GLU A 42 14.19 0.04 -5.34
N ALA A 43 14.69 -0.72 -4.35
CA ALA A 43 16.00 -1.35 -4.42
C ALA A 43 16.08 -2.42 -5.51
N GLU A 44 15.08 -3.29 -5.62
CA GLU A 44 15.01 -4.36 -6.63
C GLU A 44 14.96 -3.80 -8.07
N ALA A 45 14.28 -2.66 -8.27
CA ALA A 45 14.15 -2.03 -9.59
C ALA A 45 15.28 -1.04 -9.93
N GLY A 46 16.24 -0.81 -9.03
CA GLY A 46 17.32 0.16 -9.25
C GLY A 46 16.83 1.61 -9.34
N ILE A 47 15.70 1.92 -8.71
CA ILE A 47 15.15 3.28 -8.64
C ILE A 47 15.98 4.10 -7.62
N PRO A 48 16.22 5.41 -7.86
CA PRO A 48 16.91 6.26 -6.90
C PRO A 48 16.30 6.18 -5.50
N LYS A 49 17.17 6.05 -4.50
CA LYS A 49 16.75 5.90 -3.11
C LYS A 49 15.81 7.03 -2.67
N GLY A 50 14.65 6.66 -2.14
CA GLY A 50 13.61 7.56 -1.62
C GLY A 50 12.62 8.08 -2.66
N LEU A 51 12.83 7.85 -3.96
CA LEU A 51 11.93 8.37 -4.99
C LEU A 51 10.57 7.66 -4.98
N LEU A 52 10.56 6.32 -4.93
CA LEU A 52 9.32 5.56 -4.88
C LEU A 52 8.63 5.76 -3.52
N ALA A 53 9.41 5.93 -2.45
CA ALA A 53 8.89 6.31 -1.15
C ALA A 53 8.19 7.69 -1.18
N ALA A 54 8.80 8.69 -1.82
CA ALA A 54 8.20 10.02 -1.99
C ALA A 54 6.90 9.96 -2.80
N ILE A 55 6.88 9.19 -3.90
CA ILE A 55 5.67 8.92 -4.68
C ILE A 55 4.58 8.31 -3.77
N SER A 56 4.91 7.26 -3.02
CA SER A 56 3.93 6.59 -2.13
C SER A 56 3.32 7.54 -1.09
N ALA A 57 4.11 8.47 -0.56
CA ALA A 57 3.65 9.48 0.40
C ALA A 57 2.77 10.55 -0.25
N VAL A 58 3.02 10.92 -1.51
CA VAL A 58 2.15 11.84 -2.26
C VAL A 58 0.84 11.17 -2.65
N GLU A 59 0.88 9.89 -3.02
CA GLU A 59 -0.28 9.13 -3.48
C GLU A 59 -1.25 8.75 -2.37
N SER A 60 -0.75 8.12 -1.29
CA SER A 60 -1.59 7.56 -0.22
C SER A 60 -1.20 8.05 1.18
N GLY A 61 -0.56 9.21 1.24
CA GLY A 61 -0.05 9.78 2.49
C GLY A 61 -1.14 10.06 3.51
N ARG A 62 -1.07 9.37 4.65
CA ARG A 62 -1.80 9.69 5.87
C ARG A 62 -0.81 10.24 6.90
N TRP A 63 -1.21 11.29 7.63
CA TRP A 63 -0.35 11.91 8.63
C TRP A 63 -0.11 10.95 9.81
N ASP A 64 1.16 10.60 10.03
CA ASP A 64 1.61 9.89 11.21
C ASP A 64 2.14 10.90 12.23
N LYS A 65 1.52 10.95 13.41
CA LYS A 65 1.89 11.86 14.49
C LYS A 65 3.23 11.50 15.12
N GLU A 66 3.56 10.21 15.21
CA GLU A 66 4.78 9.74 15.86
C GLU A 66 6.00 10.09 14.99
N ARG A 67 5.89 9.83 13.69
CA ARG A 67 6.96 10.11 12.72
C ARG A 67 6.91 11.53 12.17
N ARG A 68 5.86 12.30 12.48
CA ARG A 68 5.63 13.69 12.03
C ARG A 68 5.77 13.84 10.52
N ALA A 69 5.24 12.87 9.78
CA ALA A 69 5.36 12.77 8.33
C ALA A 69 4.09 12.20 7.73
N ALA A 70 3.82 12.54 6.47
CA ALA A 70 2.83 11.83 5.67
C ALA A 70 3.43 10.49 5.22
N MET A 71 2.76 9.39 5.52
CA MET A 71 3.20 8.04 5.16
C MET A 71 2.10 7.29 4.44
N ALA A 72 2.49 6.53 3.41
CA ALA A 72 1.57 5.72 2.62
C ALA A 72 0.73 4.78 3.48
N TRP A 73 -0.58 4.72 3.20
CA TRP A 73 -1.52 3.85 3.86
C TRP A 73 -2.01 2.74 2.91
N PRO A 74 -1.93 1.45 3.30
CA PRO A 74 -2.12 0.32 2.37
C PRO A 74 -3.57 0.11 1.94
N TRP A 75 -4.52 0.62 2.71
CA TRP A 75 -5.95 0.43 2.45
C TRP A 75 -6.60 1.75 2.05
N THR A 76 -5.95 2.44 1.10
CA THR A 76 -6.42 3.70 0.53
C THR A 76 -7.19 3.41 -0.75
N VAL A 77 -8.38 4.01 -0.90
CA VAL A 77 -9.20 3.94 -2.12
C VAL A 77 -9.57 5.34 -2.54
N THR A 78 -9.29 5.68 -3.80
CA THR A 78 -9.62 6.99 -4.36
C THR A 78 -10.42 6.83 -5.65
N SER A 79 -11.42 7.68 -5.84
CA SER A 79 -12.12 7.85 -7.12
C SER A 79 -12.39 9.33 -7.33
N GLY A 80 -11.86 9.90 -8.41
CA GLY A 80 -11.91 11.34 -8.64
C GLY A 80 -11.15 12.10 -7.55
N SER A 81 -11.80 13.08 -6.92
CA SER A 81 -11.21 13.87 -5.81
C SER A 81 -11.36 13.22 -4.43
N ASN A 82 -12.07 12.10 -4.32
CA ASN A 82 -12.51 11.54 -3.04
C ASN A 82 -11.63 10.33 -2.66
N GLY A 83 -10.60 10.59 -1.87
CA GLY A 83 -9.76 9.56 -1.25
C GLY A 83 -10.25 9.17 0.14
N GLN A 84 -10.23 7.87 0.44
CA GLN A 84 -10.66 7.31 1.72
C GLN A 84 -9.60 6.33 2.27
N PHE A 85 -9.37 6.39 3.59
CA PHE A 85 -8.48 5.46 4.31
C PHE A 85 -9.33 4.47 5.13
N PHE A 86 -9.19 3.19 4.85
CA PHE A 86 -9.91 2.14 5.57
C PHE A 86 -9.06 1.53 6.68
N ALA A 87 -9.70 0.95 7.70
CA ALA A 87 -8.98 0.35 8.82
C ALA A 87 -8.43 -1.05 8.49
N SER A 88 -8.92 -1.67 7.40
CA SER A 88 -8.47 -2.99 6.96
C SER A 88 -8.56 -3.18 5.44
N LYS A 89 -7.82 -4.18 4.96
CA LYS A 89 -7.89 -4.67 3.58
C LYS A 89 -9.31 -5.06 3.17
N ALA A 90 -10.03 -5.75 4.04
CA ALA A 90 -11.38 -6.24 3.75
C ALA A 90 -12.37 -5.09 3.53
N GLU A 91 -12.28 -4.02 4.34
CA GLU A 91 -13.11 -2.82 4.19
C GLU A 91 -12.81 -2.10 2.87
N ALA A 92 -11.54 -1.92 2.51
CA ALA A 92 -11.16 -1.30 1.25
C ALA A 92 -11.63 -2.12 0.03
N ILE A 93 -11.50 -3.45 0.08
CA ILE A 93 -12.02 -4.35 -0.97
C ILE A 93 -13.55 -4.22 -1.09
N ALA A 94 -14.26 -4.18 0.04
CA ALA A 94 -15.71 -4.02 0.05
C ALA A 94 -16.13 -2.70 -0.60
N GLU A 95 -15.41 -1.60 -0.32
CA GLU A 95 -15.66 -0.31 -0.95
C GLU A 95 -15.45 -0.35 -2.46
N VAL A 96 -14.34 -0.93 -2.94
CA VAL A 96 -14.08 -1.05 -4.38
C VAL A 96 -15.18 -1.88 -5.06
N ARG A 97 -15.63 -2.97 -4.44
CA ARG A 97 -16.75 -3.78 -4.96
C ARG A 97 -18.04 -2.96 -5.02
N ARG A 98 -18.34 -2.17 -3.99
CA ARG A 98 -19.51 -1.28 -3.95
C ARG A 98 -19.46 -0.24 -5.07
N MET A 99 -18.31 0.44 -5.24
CA MET A 99 -18.09 1.42 -6.31
C MET A 99 -18.27 0.79 -7.70
N LYS A 100 -17.68 -0.39 -7.93
CA LYS A 100 -17.84 -1.13 -9.20
C LYS A 100 -19.30 -1.50 -9.48
N ALA A 101 -20.05 -1.94 -8.46
CA ALA A 101 -21.48 -2.22 -8.60
C ALA A 101 -22.31 -0.98 -8.97
N GLN A 102 -21.82 0.22 -8.66
CA GLN A 102 -22.42 1.50 -9.07
C GLN A 102 -21.94 1.99 -10.44
N GLY A 103 -21.15 1.18 -11.16
CA GLY A 103 -20.60 1.54 -12.47
C GLY A 103 -19.37 2.44 -12.43
N ILE A 104 -18.82 2.73 -11.24
CA ILE A 104 -17.58 3.50 -11.11
C ILE A 104 -16.41 2.61 -11.52
N ARG A 105 -15.60 3.08 -12.46
CA ARG A 105 -14.45 2.34 -13.00
C ARG A 105 -13.10 2.94 -12.61
N ASN A 106 -13.01 4.26 -12.58
CA ASN A 106 -11.78 5.00 -12.29
C ASN A 106 -11.49 4.99 -10.78
N ILE A 107 -10.80 3.95 -10.31
CA ILE A 107 -10.57 3.68 -8.89
C ILE A 107 -9.09 3.39 -8.67
N ASP A 108 -8.44 4.19 -7.83
CA ASP A 108 -7.04 4.02 -7.41
C ASP A 108 -6.97 3.27 -6.08
N VAL A 109 -6.02 2.35 -5.94
CA VAL A 109 -5.92 1.48 -4.75
C VAL A 109 -4.49 1.32 -4.21
N GLY A 110 -4.43 1.16 -2.89
CA GLY A 110 -3.23 0.71 -2.19
C GLY A 110 -2.18 1.81 -1.94
N CYS A 111 -1.00 1.37 -1.50
CA CYS A 111 0.14 2.22 -1.15
C CYS A 111 0.55 3.18 -2.27
N MET A 112 0.40 2.73 -3.52
CA MET A 112 0.89 3.43 -4.71
C MET A 112 -0.23 4.00 -5.58
N GLN A 113 -1.48 3.91 -5.13
CA GLN A 113 -2.67 4.39 -5.84
C GLN A 113 -2.72 3.94 -7.30
N ILE A 114 -2.57 2.63 -7.52
CA ILE A 114 -2.64 2.06 -8.87
C ILE A 114 -4.10 2.07 -9.34
N ASN A 115 -4.33 2.69 -10.50
CA ASN A 115 -5.66 2.81 -11.06
C ASN A 115 -6.14 1.50 -11.73
N LEU A 116 -7.22 0.92 -11.20
CA LEU A 116 -7.77 -0.35 -11.70
C LEU A 116 -8.37 -0.28 -13.11
N HIS A 117 -8.69 0.91 -13.63
CA HIS A 117 -9.20 1.08 -14.99
C HIS A 117 -8.08 1.14 -16.02
N PHE A 118 -7.06 1.96 -15.77
CA PHE A 118 -5.92 2.12 -16.68
C PHE A 118 -4.92 0.97 -16.60
N HIS A 119 -4.94 0.22 -15.50
CA HIS A 119 -4.04 -0.88 -15.22
C HIS A 119 -4.83 -2.18 -14.98
N ALA A 120 -5.74 -2.50 -15.90
CA ALA A 120 -6.69 -3.61 -15.75
C ALA A 120 -6.01 -4.99 -15.58
N GLU A 121 -4.80 -5.15 -16.12
CA GLU A 121 -3.99 -6.37 -16.05
C GLU A 121 -2.90 -6.32 -14.96
N ALA A 122 -2.94 -5.31 -14.08
CA ALA A 122 -1.93 -5.17 -13.03
C ALA A 122 -2.01 -6.27 -11.96
N PHE A 123 -3.22 -6.75 -11.70
CA PHE A 123 -3.54 -7.62 -10.58
C PHE A 123 -4.62 -8.62 -10.97
N ASP A 124 -4.47 -9.88 -10.56
CA ASP A 124 -5.45 -10.94 -10.77
C ASP A 124 -6.69 -10.78 -9.89
N SER A 125 -6.56 -10.01 -8.79
CA SER A 125 -7.64 -9.79 -7.84
C SER A 125 -7.50 -8.49 -7.06
N LEU A 126 -8.58 -8.06 -6.39
CA LEU A 126 -8.52 -6.95 -5.43
C LEU A 126 -7.65 -7.31 -4.22
N ASP A 127 -7.58 -8.58 -3.85
CA ASP A 127 -6.69 -9.03 -2.79
C ASP A 127 -5.23 -8.78 -3.15
N GLU A 128 -4.84 -9.04 -4.40
CA GLU A 128 -3.51 -8.70 -4.88
C GLU A 128 -3.34 -7.17 -4.98
N ALA A 129 -4.33 -6.45 -5.53
CA ALA A 129 -4.23 -4.99 -5.67
C ALA A 129 -3.99 -4.22 -4.34
N PHE A 130 -4.50 -4.75 -3.22
CA PHE A 130 -4.28 -4.23 -1.86
C PHE A 130 -3.18 -4.94 -1.07
N ASP A 131 -2.50 -5.94 -1.65
CA ASP A 131 -1.29 -6.48 -1.06
C ASP A 131 -0.12 -5.49 -1.26
N PRO A 132 0.52 -4.98 -0.19
CA PRO A 132 1.53 -3.93 -0.31
C PRO A 132 2.74 -4.33 -1.17
N ALA A 133 3.11 -5.62 -1.21
CA ALA A 133 4.27 -6.10 -1.96
C ALA A 133 3.99 -6.07 -3.47
N THR A 134 2.87 -6.64 -3.89
CA THR A 134 2.46 -6.66 -5.30
C THR A 134 2.11 -5.26 -5.82
N ASN A 135 1.42 -4.44 -5.01
CA ASN A 135 1.13 -3.03 -5.34
C ASN A 135 2.41 -2.21 -5.55
N ALA A 136 3.38 -2.31 -4.64
CA ALA A 136 4.67 -1.61 -4.77
C ALA A 136 5.52 -2.13 -5.93
N SER A 137 5.56 -3.45 -6.14
CA SER A 137 6.30 -4.05 -7.26
C SER A 137 5.73 -3.62 -8.62
N TYR A 138 4.40 -3.58 -8.76
CA TYR A 138 3.77 -3.04 -9.96
C TYR A 138 4.15 -1.58 -10.21
N ALA A 139 4.05 -0.73 -9.18
CA ALA A 139 4.42 0.68 -9.28
C ALA A 139 5.88 0.88 -9.69
N ALA A 140 6.81 0.08 -9.13
CA ALA A 140 8.22 0.14 -9.48
C ALA A 140 8.47 -0.23 -10.96
N ARG A 141 7.81 -1.29 -11.46
CA ARG A 141 7.87 -1.67 -12.88
C ARG A 141 7.31 -0.57 -13.79
N PHE A 142 6.18 0.02 -13.41
CA PHE A 142 5.58 1.11 -14.17
C PHE A 142 6.48 2.36 -14.19
N LEU A 143 7.00 2.80 -13.04
CA LEU A 143 7.93 3.93 -13.00
C LEU A 143 9.19 3.64 -13.82
N GLY A 144 9.71 2.41 -13.75
CA GLY A 144 10.82 1.95 -14.58
C GLY A 144 10.53 2.03 -16.08
N SER A 145 9.32 1.69 -16.53
CA SER A 145 8.95 1.80 -17.95
C SER A 145 8.87 3.24 -18.44
N LEU A 146 8.38 4.14 -17.60
CA LEU A 146 8.38 5.57 -17.85
C LEU A 146 9.81 6.12 -17.91
N TYR A 147 10.68 5.69 -16.99
CA TYR A 147 12.09 6.07 -17.04
C TYR A 147 12.77 5.59 -18.33
N GLN A 148 12.49 4.38 -18.80
CA GLN A 148 13.05 3.91 -20.07
C GLN A 148 12.61 4.75 -21.28
N THR A 149 11.40 5.32 -21.22
CA THR A 149 10.87 6.20 -22.26
C THR A 149 11.47 7.60 -22.19
N HIS A 150 11.60 8.16 -20.98
CA HIS A 150 11.92 9.58 -20.77
C HIS A 150 13.39 9.85 -20.40
N GLN A 151 14.11 8.83 -19.92
CA GLN A 151 15.51 8.88 -19.45
C GLN A 151 15.78 9.92 -18.34
N ASP A 152 14.72 10.36 -17.65
CA ASP A 152 14.79 11.28 -16.51
C ASP A 152 13.77 10.86 -15.44
N TRP A 153 14.24 10.66 -14.21
CA TRP A 153 13.43 10.12 -13.12
C TRP A 153 12.30 11.05 -12.69
N MET A 154 12.52 12.36 -12.67
CA MET A 154 11.47 13.31 -12.28
C MET A 154 10.43 13.51 -13.38
N THR A 155 10.82 13.39 -14.64
CA THR A 155 9.90 13.33 -15.77
C THR A 155 9.10 12.02 -15.74
N ALA A 156 9.74 10.89 -15.45
CA ALA A 156 9.04 9.63 -15.22
C ALA A 156 8.04 9.74 -14.06
N ALA A 157 8.42 10.34 -12.92
CA ALA A 157 7.51 10.58 -11.81
C ALA A 157 6.34 11.51 -12.18
N SER A 158 6.57 12.56 -12.97
CA SER A 158 5.49 13.39 -13.52
C SER A 158 4.49 12.55 -14.33
N HIS A 159 5.02 11.70 -15.22
CA HIS A 159 4.21 10.81 -16.05
C HIS A 159 3.58 9.64 -15.29
N TYR A 160 4.07 9.29 -14.10
CA TYR A 160 3.43 8.29 -13.24
C TYR A 160 2.00 8.73 -12.91
N HIS A 161 1.82 10.02 -12.60
CA HIS A 161 0.53 10.59 -12.26
C HIS A 161 -0.27 11.05 -13.49
N SER A 162 0.36 11.78 -14.42
CA SER A 162 -0.34 12.32 -15.59
C SER A 162 0.59 12.70 -16.75
N ALA A 163 0.17 12.36 -17.98
CA ALA A 163 0.77 12.87 -19.21
C ALA A 163 0.33 14.29 -19.57
N THR A 164 -0.68 14.84 -18.89
CA THR A 164 -1.08 16.23 -19.08
C THR A 164 -0.03 17.15 -18.45
N PRO A 165 0.66 18.02 -19.23
CA PRO A 165 1.82 18.76 -18.76
C PRO A 165 1.58 19.55 -17.46
N GLU A 166 0.44 20.23 -17.35
CA GLU A 166 0.15 21.09 -16.19
C GLU A 166 -0.10 20.27 -14.92
N LEU A 167 -0.76 19.11 -15.05
CA LEU A 167 -1.01 18.21 -13.92
C LEU A 167 0.26 17.49 -13.49
N GLY A 168 1.06 17.04 -14.47
CA GLY A 168 2.35 16.42 -14.23
C GLY A 168 3.33 17.36 -13.53
N ALA A 169 3.39 18.63 -13.94
CA ALA A 169 4.25 19.63 -13.32
C ALA A 169 3.90 19.87 -11.84
N ARG A 170 2.60 20.00 -11.52
CA ARG A 170 2.14 20.14 -10.11
C ARG A 170 2.50 18.91 -9.28
N TYR A 171 2.28 17.73 -9.83
CA TYR A 171 2.61 16.47 -9.17
C TYR A 171 4.13 16.32 -8.94
N ARG A 172 4.95 16.60 -9.96
CA ARG A 172 6.42 16.60 -9.88
C ARG A 172 6.92 17.46 -8.73
N ALA A 173 6.34 18.64 -8.52
CA ALA A 173 6.71 19.53 -7.43
C ALA A 173 6.41 18.92 -6.04
N LYS A 174 5.27 18.23 -5.89
CA LYS A 174 4.93 17.50 -4.65
C LYS A 174 5.90 16.36 -4.38
N VAL A 175 6.22 15.56 -5.39
CA VAL A 175 7.18 14.44 -5.27
C VAL A 175 8.56 14.96 -4.93
N LEU A 176 9.03 16.02 -5.58
CA LEU A 176 10.34 16.60 -5.28
C LEU A 176 10.44 17.09 -3.83
N ALA A 177 9.42 17.79 -3.34
CA ALA A 177 9.37 18.22 -1.95
C ALA A 177 9.38 17.02 -0.99
N ALA A 178 8.54 16.01 -1.23
CA ALA A 178 8.53 14.80 -0.42
C ALA A 178 9.88 14.05 -0.45
N TRP A 179 10.54 14.01 -1.60
CA TRP A 179 11.84 13.34 -1.77
C TRP A 179 12.97 14.07 -1.04
N ASN A 180 12.92 15.40 -0.98
CA ASN A 180 13.85 16.22 -0.21
C ASN A 180 13.53 16.29 1.29
N GLY A 181 12.41 15.70 1.75
CA GLY A 181 11.94 15.83 3.13
C GLY A 181 11.36 17.21 3.46
N GLU A 182 10.91 17.95 2.45
CA GLU A 182 10.33 19.27 2.55
C GLU A 182 8.79 19.21 2.64
N ALA A 183 8.19 20.30 3.12
CA ALA A 183 6.74 20.45 3.05
C ALA A 183 6.29 20.57 1.58
N ALA A 184 5.18 19.93 1.22
CA ALA A 184 4.63 20.04 -0.12
C ALA A 184 4.34 21.52 -0.48
N PRO A 185 4.61 21.95 -1.73
CA PRO A 185 4.35 23.32 -2.16
C PRO A 185 2.88 23.69 -1.99
N ARG A 186 2.60 24.90 -1.49
CA ARG A 186 1.25 25.46 -1.44
C ARG A 186 0.86 25.92 -2.85
N ASP A 187 -0.22 25.36 -3.40
CA ASP A 187 -0.70 25.73 -4.74
C ASP A 187 -1.57 27.01 -4.63
N PRO A 188 -1.16 28.17 -5.19
CA PRO A 188 -1.88 29.45 -4.97
C PRO A 188 -3.26 29.52 -5.62
N ILE A 189 -3.55 28.63 -6.59
CA ILE A 189 -4.82 28.57 -7.34
C ILE A 189 -5.59 27.27 -6.99
N GLY A 190 -5.14 26.51 -5.99
CA GLY A 190 -5.61 25.15 -5.71
C GLY A 190 -5.88 24.89 -4.22
N GLN A 191 -6.68 25.73 -3.58
CA GLN A 191 -7.24 25.44 -2.25
C GLN A 191 -8.32 24.34 -2.27
N GLU A 192 -8.63 23.75 -3.42
CA GLU A 192 -9.36 22.50 -3.53
C GLU A 192 -8.39 21.39 -3.95
N THR A 193 -8.48 20.23 -3.29
CA THR A 193 -7.68 19.00 -3.48
C THR A 193 -6.42 18.87 -2.61
N LEU A 194 -6.67 18.30 -1.41
CA LEU A 194 -5.74 17.63 -0.48
C LEU A 194 -5.21 18.42 0.74
N GLN A 195 -5.78 19.57 1.08
CA GLN A 195 -5.69 20.08 2.45
C GLN A 195 -7.09 20.35 3.02
N THR A 196 -7.28 19.89 4.26
CA THR A 196 -8.45 20.03 5.15
C THR A 196 -9.69 19.19 4.81
N ALA A 197 -9.61 17.89 5.09
CA ALA A 197 -10.72 17.26 5.80
C ALA A 197 -10.13 16.58 7.03
N ASP A 198 -10.67 16.93 8.18
CA ASP A 198 -10.53 16.20 9.43
C ASP A 198 -10.79 14.71 9.14
N TRP A 199 -9.73 13.91 9.07
CA TRP A 199 -9.72 12.51 8.64
C TRP A 199 -10.36 11.63 9.71
N THR A 200 -11.68 11.73 9.83
CA THR A 200 -12.47 10.79 10.60
C THR A 200 -12.45 9.44 9.90
N LEU A 201 -12.02 8.41 10.63
CA LEU A 201 -12.27 7.02 10.28
C LEU A 201 -13.74 6.88 9.90
N VAL A 202 -14.02 6.60 8.63
CA VAL A 202 -15.37 6.19 8.21
C VAL A 202 -15.61 4.83 8.87
N ARG A 203 -16.30 4.83 10.02
CA ARG A 203 -16.87 3.60 10.56
C ARG A 203 -17.94 3.14 9.57
N PRO A 204 -17.96 1.86 9.16
CA PRO A 204 -19.03 1.39 8.29
C PRO A 204 -20.36 1.54 9.03
N ALA A 205 -21.28 2.30 8.43
CA ALA A 205 -22.67 2.31 8.83
C ALA A 205 -23.28 0.96 8.43
N PHE A 206 -23.17 -0.03 9.30
CA PHE A 206 -24.08 -1.17 9.25
C PHE A 206 -25.48 -0.63 9.54
N ALA A 207 -26.38 -0.83 8.59
CA ALA A 207 -27.78 -0.47 8.70
C ALA A 207 -28.38 -0.95 10.04
N LYS A 208 -29.26 -0.13 10.63
CA LYS A 208 -30.08 -0.54 11.79
C LYS A 208 -30.81 -1.86 11.45
N PRO A 209 -30.88 -2.84 12.36
CA PRO A 209 -31.83 -3.93 12.19
C PRO A 209 -33.25 -3.36 12.33
N ALA A 210 -34.14 -3.76 11.43
CA ALA A 210 -35.57 -3.58 11.60
C ALA A 210 -36.03 -4.37 12.85
N ASP A 211 -37.06 -3.84 13.51
CA ASP A 211 -37.62 -4.38 14.74
C ASP A 211 -38.07 -5.84 14.59
N GLY A 212 -37.70 -6.67 15.57
CA GLY A 212 -38.37 -7.93 15.87
C GLY A 212 -37.98 -9.17 15.05
N ALA A 213 -36.87 -9.82 15.40
CA ALA A 213 -36.70 -11.25 15.16
C ALA A 213 -35.67 -11.85 16.14
N THR A 214 -36.12 -12.67 17.09
CA THR A 214 -35.28 -13.45 17.99
C THR A 214 -34.78 -14.71 17.27
N ALA A 215 -33.55 -14.69 16.76
CA ALA A 215 -32.88 -15.88 16.24
C ALA A 215 -31.76 -16.33 17.20
N LYS A 216 -31.94 -17.50 17.81
CA LYS A 216 -30.96 -18.22 18.63
C LYS A 216 -29.65 -18.43 17.86
N LEU A 217 -28.53 -18.04 18.46
CA LEU A 217 -27.19 -18.39 17.98
C LEU A 217 -26.95 -19.89 18.20
N ALA A 218 -26.86 -20.66 17.11
CA ALA A 218 -26.39 -22.04 17.14
C ALA A 218 -24.85 -22.06 17.17
N SER A 219 -24.28 -22.84 18.08
CA SER A 219 -22.85 -23.05 18.25
C SER A 219 -22.24 -23.83 17.07
N ALA A 220 -21.21 -23.26 16.45
CA ALA A 220 -20.40 -23.93 15.42
C ALA A 220 -19.38 -24.92 16.05
N PRO A 221 -19.03 -26.03 15.37
CA PRO A 221 -18.18 -27.08 15.92
C PRO A 221 -16.69 -26.73 15.84
N ALA A 222 -15.92 -27.25 16.80
CA ALA A 222 -14.48 -27.10 16.94
C ALA A 222 -13.70 -27.87 15.87
N ILE A 223 -12.77 -27.20 15.19
CA ILE A 223 -11.78 -27.80 14.29
C ILE A 223 -10.48 -28.03 15.08
N GLN A 224 -9.97 -29.26 15.08
CA GLN A 224 -8.71 -29.63 15.72
C GLN A 224 -7.50 -29.30 14.83
N PRO A 225 -6.35 -28.87 15.40
CA PRO A 225 -5.12 -28.66 14.63
C PRO A 225 -4.35 -29.97 14.40
N ARG A 226 -3.91 -30.19 13.15
CA ARG A 226 -3.02 -31.29 12.76
C ARG A 226 -1.56 -30.82 12.83
N ALA A 227 -0.69 -31.68 13.36
CA ALA A 227 0.69 -31.40 13.77
C ALA A 227 1.67 -31.03 12.63
N LEU A 228 2.63 -30.16 12.99
CA LEU A 228 3.83 -29.82 12.22
C LEU A 228 4.81 -31.00 12.13
N ALA A 229 5.41 -31.19 10.96
CA ALA A 229 6.60 -32.01 10.77
C ALA A 229 7.87 -31.17 11.07
N THR A 230 8.81 -31.78 11.79
CA THR A 230 10.07 -31.25 12.30
C THR A 230 11.15 -31.15 11.22
N ALA A 231 11.94 -30.07 11.27
CA ALA A 231 13.21 -29.92 10.56
C ALA A 231 14.39 -30.35 11.45
N PRO A 232 15.47 -30.94 10.90
CA PRO A 232 16.71 -31.16 11.65
C PRO A 232 17.72 -30.01 11.52
N ASN A 233 18.52 -29.89 12.57
CA ASN A 233 19.49 -28.84 12.90
C ASN A 233 20.84 -28.91 12.16
N ALA A 234 21.52 -27.75 12.24
CA ALA A 234 22.97 -27.52 12.35
C ALA A 234 23.80 -27.38 11.06
N VAL A 235 24.49 -26.23 10.88
CA VAL A 235 25.83 -25.92 11.43
C VAL A 235 26.22 -24.50 10.95
N SER A 236 26.72 -23.66 11.87
CA SER A 236 27.34 -22.37 11.56
C SER A 236 28.83 -22.51 11.25
N PRO A 237 29.42 -21.59 10.46
CA PRO A 237 30.78 -21.15 10.75
C PRO A 237 30.93 -19.62 10.82
N SER A 238 31.62 -19.22 11.89
CA SER A 238 32.67 -18.19 11.97
C SER A 238 32.52 -16.88 11.19
N ARG A 239 32.41 -15.78 11.94
CA ARG A 239 32.48 -14.39 11.48
C ARG A 239 33.92 -13.88 11.56
N GLN A 240 34.44 -13.33 10.45
CA GLN A 240 35.51 -12.32 10.48
C GLN A 240 35.08 -11.08 9.66
N PRO A 241 35.51 -9.87 10.03
CA PRO A 241 34.93 -8.63 9.51
C PRO A 241 35.70 -8.13 8.27
N ALA A 242 35.01 -7.99 7.14
CA ALA A 242 35.55 -7.30 5.97
C ALA A 242 35.00 -5.87 5.89
N LYS A 243 35.87 -4.88 6.11
CA LYS A 243 35.66 -3.50 5.64
C LYS A 243 35.90 -3.50 4.13
N ALA A 244 34.88 -3.21 3.31
CA ALA A 244 35.06 -2.62 1.97
C ALA A 244 33.72 -2.19 1.35
N GLN A 245 33.61 -0.86 1.14
CA GLN A 245 33.12 -0.20 -0.07
C GLN A 245 31.68 -0.47 -0.53
N ALA A 246 30.79 0.47 -0.18
CA ALA A 246 29.53 0.68 -0.86
C ALA A 246 29.79 1.23 -2.28
N SER A 247 29.92 0.34 -3.25
CA SER A 247 29.79 0.69 -4.67
C SER A 247 28.35 0.37 -5.08
N ALA A 248 27.60 1.40 -5.44
CA ALA A 248 26.26 1.28 -6.01
C ALA A 248 26.28 0.29 -7.19
N HIS A 249 25.76 -0.92 -6.96
CA HIS A 249 25.44 -1.83 -8.06
C HIS A 249 24.17 -1.30 -8.71
N ILE A 250 24.36 -0.43 -9.69
CA ILE A 250 23.32 -0.07 -10.66
C ILE A 250 22.94 -1.38 -11.34
N ALA A 251 21.67 -1.79 -11.22
CA ALA A 251 21.15 -2.96 -11.91
C ALA A 251 21.46 -2.85 -13.42
N PRO A 252 21.83 -3.94 -14.09
CA PRO A 252 22.12 -3.89 -15.52
C PRO A 252 20.89 -3.34 -16.26
N PRO A 253 21.10 -2.51 -17.30
CA PRO A 253 19.99 -1.92 -18.02
C PRO A 253 19.13 -3.05 -18.62
N PRO A 254 17.79 -2.89 -18.61
CA PRO A 254 16.87 -3.92 -19.09
C PRO A 254 17.18 -4.30 -20.53
N ASN A 255 16.96 -5.57 -20.87
CA ASN A 255 17.13 -6.07 -22.25
C ASN A 255 16.08 -5.43 -23.19
N ASP A 256 16.25 -5.60 -24.50
CA ASP A 256 15.40 -4.94 -25.49
C ASP A 256 13.93 -5.38 -25.43
N ALA A 257 13.66 -6.62 -25.04
CA ALA A 257 12.29 -7.11 -24.83
C ALA A 257 11.60 -6.35 -23.70
N ALA A 258 12.26 -6.25 -22.54
CA ALA A 258 11.75 -5.47 -21.40
C ALA A 258 11.57 -3.98 -21.75
N ARG A 259 12.42 -3.42 -22.63
CA ARG A 259 12.25 -2.06 -23.15
C ARG A 259 11.05 -1.88 -24.07
N LEU A 260 10.76 -2.88 -24.91
CA LEU A 260 9.62 -2.84 -25.81
C LEU A 260 8.31 -3.00 -25.05
N GLU A 261 8.26 -3.93 -24.09
CA GLU A 261 7.11 -4.08 -23.20
C GLU A 261 6.84 -2.80 -22.40
N ALA A 262 7.89 -2.21 -21.82
CA ALA A 262 7.82 -0.93 -21.13
C ALA A 262 7.28 0.21 -22.02
N LYS A 263 7.77 0.33 -23.25
CA LYS A 263 7.31 1.35 -24.21
C LYS A 263 5.86 1.12 -24.64
N ALA A 264 5.48 -0.13 -24.93
CA ALA A 264 4.11 -0.49 -25.30
C ALA A 264 3.14 -0.13 -24.17
N PHE A 265 3.50 -0.47 -22.94
CA PHE A 265 2.77 -0.10 -21.74
C PHE A 265 2.59 1.41 -21.60
N ALA A 266 3.69 2.18 -21.70
CA ALA A 266 3.65 3.63 -21.54
C ALA A 266 2.81 4.32 -22.63
N ASN A 267 2.83 3.79 -23.85
CA ASN A 267 2.03 4.32 -24.96
C ASN A 267 0.54 4.03 -24.78
N ALA A 268 0.17 2.80 -24.44
CA ALA A 268 -1.22 2.42 -24.18
C ALA A 268 -1.83 3.27 -23.05
N TRP A 269 -1.07 3.48 -21.98
CA TRP A 269 -1.47 4.35 -20.88
C TRP A 269 -1.66 5.82 -21.31
N ARG A 270 -0.75 6.36 -22.13
CA ARG A 270 -0.84 7.74 -22.63
C ARG A 270 -2.12 7.96 -23.45
N GLU A 271 -2.45 7.00 -24.31
CA GLU A 271 -3.66 7.08 -25.14
C GLU A 271 -4.94 7.05 -24.29
N ALA A 272 -5.01 6.16 -23.31
CA ALA A 272 -6.16 6.05 -22.40
C ALA A 272 -6.41 7.35 -21.62
N ARG A 273 -5.35 8.00 -21.10
CA ARG A 273 -5.46 9.29 -20.39
C ARG A 273 -5.80 10.46 -21.31
N LEU A 274 -5.29 10.48 -22.54
CA LEU A 274 -5.69 11.48 -23.53
C LEU A 274 -7.17 11.36 -23.89
N ALA A 275 -7.71 10.15 -23.97
CA ALA A 275 -9.14 9.92 -24.19
C ALA A 275 -9.97 10.44 -23.00
N GLU A 276 -9.56 10.17 -21.76
CA GLU A 276 -10.23 10.71 -20.56
C GLU A 276 -10.20 12.25 -20.54
N TYR A 277 -9.04 12.86 -20.82
CA TYR A 277 -8.93 14.32 -20.89
C TYR A 277 -9.89 14.91 -21.93
N LYS A 278 -9.93 14.33 -23.13
CA LYS A 278 -10.85 14.75 -24.19
C LYS A 278 -12.30 14.66 -23.72
N ASN A 279 -12.68 13.56 -23.06
CA ASN A 279 -14.03 13.36 -22.49
C ASN A 279 -14.34 14.37 -21.39
N ARG A 280 -13.40 14.69 -20.50
CA ARG A 280 -13.61 15.70 -19.45
C ARG A 280 -13.75 17.10 -20.03
N LYS A 281 -13.01 17.40 -21.11
CA LYS A 281 -13.08 18.69 -21.80
C LYS A 281 -14.40 18.85 -22.57
N THR A 282 -14.91 17.79 -23.20
CA THR A 282 -16.21 17.82 -23.87
C THR A 282 -17.37 17.97 -22.88
N VAL A 283 -17.32 17.29 -21.73
CA VAL A 283 -18.33 17.45 -20.67
C VAL A 283 -18.32 18.86 -20.06
N ARG A 284 -17.15 19.49 -19.91
CA ARG A 284 -17.03 20.87 -19.38
C ARG A 284 -17.30 21.98 -20.40
N GLY A 285 -17.22 21.70 -21.71
CA GLY A 285 -17.41 22.69 -22.78
C GLY A 285 -18.81 22.69 -23.40
N GLY A 286 -19.73 21.88 -22.88
CA GLY A 286 -21.12 21.77 -23.34
C GLY A 286 -22.16 22.46 -22.45
N VAL A 287 -21.74 23.47 -21.67
CA VAL A 287 -22.64 24.38 -20.92
C VAL A 287 -22.63 25.75 -21.58
#